data_AF-A0A3B9P468-F1
#
_entry.id   AF-A0A3B9P468-F1
#
_cell.length_a   1.000
_cell.length_b   1.000
_cell.length_c   1.000
_cell.angle_alpha   90.00
_cell.angle_beta   90.00
_cell.angle_gamma   90.00
#
_symmetry.space_group_name_H-M   'P 1'
#
loop_
_entity.id
_entity.type
_entity.pdbx_description
1 polymer ?
#
loop_
_entity_poly.entity_id
_entity_poly.type
_entity_poly.pdbx_seq_one_letter_code
_entity_poly.pdbx_strand_id
1 'polypeptide(L)'
;MEDGMLVPVIIASVLTLMCVYGVITQKLIFTRHGLFWFGVMVFLANMISAVQTGGTGEAEMIMISTGLLYGLQAVLMYPFVTHPFDNSNKAAYFAQKRIAICITSINGVIPVLHLLGFDLGIPDILPIYHGVIALLGVGMTVKFFRGSVVVK
;
A
#
# COMPACT_ATOMS: atom_id res chain seq x y z
N MET A 1 -5.76 -11.60 -22.62
CA MET A 1 -6.19 -10.62 -21.59
C MET A 1 -5.28 -9.42 -21.74
N GLU A 2 -5.49 -8.62 -22.78
CA GLU A 2 -4.44 -7.78 -23.35
C GLU A 2 -4.96 -6.36 -23.62
N ASP A 3 -4.12 -5.37 -23.36
CA ASP A 3 -4.27 -3.92 -23.52
C ASP A 3 -4.78 -3.10 -22.31
N GLY A 4 -5.91 -3.44 -21.69
CA GLY A 4 -6.52 -2.58 -20.65
C GLY A 4 -5.75 -2.48 -19.32
N MET A 5 -5.04 -3.54 -18.92
CA MET A 5 -4.35 -3.63 -17.62
C MET A 5 -2.86 -3.29 -17.67
N LEU A 6 -2.30 -3.07 -18.87
CA LEU A 6 -0.86 -2.83 -19.04
C LEU A 6 -0.42 -1.53 -18.34
N VAL A 7 -1.16 -0.44 -18.57
CA VAL A 7 -0.84 0.87 -17.98
C VAL A 7 -0.93 0.83 -16.45
N PRO A 8 -2.02 0.33 -15.83
CA PRO A 8 -2.07 0.14 -14.38
C PRO A 8 -0.93 -0.71 -13.82
N VAL A 9 -0.55 -1.80 -14.52
CA VAL A 9 0.57 -2.66 -14.10
C VAL A 9 1.89 -1.90 -14.11
N ILE A 10 2.19 -1.15 -15.18
CA ILE A 10 3.42 -0.34 -15.29
C ILE A 10 3.48 0.70 -14.16
N ILE A 11 2.37 1.40 -13.92
CA ILE A 11 2.28 2.38 -12.83
C ILE A 11 2.53 1.69 -11.48
N ALA A 12 1.86 0.57 -11.21
CA ALA A 12 2.05 -0.20 -9.99
C ALA A 12 3.50 -0.70 -9.82
N SER A 13 4.17 -1.11 -10.90
CA SER A 13 5.60 -1.47 -10.90
C SER A 13 6.47 -0.30 -10.45
N VAL A 14 6.30 0.88 -11.07
CA VAL A 14 7.10 2.07 -10.77
C VAL A 14 6.90 2.51 -9.31
N LEU A 15 5.66 2.50 -8.83
CA LEU A 15 5.34 2.85 -7.45
C LEU A 15 5.91 1.84 -6.44
N THR A 16 5.88 0.55 -6.77
CA THR A 16 6.50 -0.50 -5.96
C THR A 16 8.02 -0.32 -5.90
N LEU A 17 8.66 -0.05 -7.05
CA LEU A 17 10.10 0.24 -7.12
C LEU A 17 10.47 1.50 -6.34
N MET A 18 9.64 2.54 -6.38
CA MET A 18 9.82 3.75 -5.57
C MET A 18 9.80 3.44 -4.07
N CYS A 19 8.91 2.54 -3.64
CA CYS A 19 8.86 2.07 -2.25
C CYS A 19 10.14 1.33 -1.85
N VAL A 20 10.56 0.38 -2.68
CA VAL A 20 11.79 -0.41 -2.49
C VAL A 20 13.02 0.49 -2.45
N TYR A 21 13.15 1.41 -3.41
CA TYR A 21 14.24 2.39 -3.47
C TYR A 21 14.30 3.26 -2.21
N GLY A 22 13.16 3.78 -1.76
CA GLY A 22 13.10 4.58 -0.53
C GLY A 22 13.56 3.80 0.71
N VAL A 23 13.23 2.52 0.80
CA VAL A 23 13.69 1.65 1.89
C VAL A 23 15.18 1.34 1.77
N ILE A 24 15.69 0.97 0.59
CA ILE A 24 17.11 0.65 0.38
C ILE A 24 17.98 1.87 0.65
N THR A 25 17.59 3.04 0.17
CA THR A 25 18.35 4.30 0.33
C THR A 25 18.08 5.02 1.65
N GLN A 26 17.22 4.48 2.52
CA GLN A 26 16.78 5.11 3.77
C GLN A 26 16.11 6.50 3.57
N LYS A 27 15.61 6.79 2.36
CA LYS A 27 14.90 8.02 2.02
C LYS A 27 13.40 7.79 2.08
N LEU A 28 12.85 7.84 3.30
CA LEU A 28 11.45 7.51 3.59
C LEU A 28 10.43 8.32 2.78
N ILE A 29 10.79 9.51 2.30
CA ILE A 29 9.92 10.34 1.44
C ILE A 29 9.51 9.59 0.16
N PHE A 30 10.41 8.81 -0.45
CA PHE A 30 10.09 8.00 -1.64
C PHE A 30 9.14 6.87 -1.30
N THR A 31 9.35 6.21 -0.16
CA THR A 31 8.44 5.16 0.32
C THR A 31 7.05 5.72 0.63
N ARG A 32 6.97 6.91 1.22
CA ARG A 32 5.68 7.59 1.49
C ARG A 32 4.95 7.93 0.19
N HIS A 33 5.61 8.57 -0.76
CA HIS A 33 5.01 8.88 -2.07
C HIS A 33 4.59 7.63 -2.84
N GLY A 34 5.44 6.60 -2.87
CA GLY A 34 5.10 5.34 -3.53
C GLY A 34 3.83 4.72 -2.94
N LEU A 35 3.77 4.58 -1.61
CA LEU A 35 2.59 4.03 -0.93
C LEU A 35 1.34 4.89 -1.06
N PHE A 36 1.51 6.22 -1.02
CA PHE A 36 0.44 7.19 -1.23
C PHE A 36 -0.21 7.01 -2.60
N TRP A 37 0.59 7.14 -3.66
CA TRP A 37 0.09 7.06 -5.03
C TRP A 37 -0.41 5.65 -5.39
N PHE A 38 0.19 4.62 -4.81
CA PHE A 38 -0.28 3.25 -4.96
C PHE A 38 -1.67 3.09 -4.33
N GLY A 39 -1.88 3.62 -3.13
CA GLY A 39 -3.20 3.65 -2.48
C GLY A 39 -4.24 4.43 -3.29
N VAL A 40 -3.89 5.62 -3.79
CA VAL A 40 -4.77 6.43 -4.65
C VAL A 40 -5.18 5.68 -5.92
N MET A 41 -4.22 5.02 -6.59
CA MET A 41 -4.50 4.27 -7.80
C MET A 41 -5.45 3.10 -7.54
N VAL A 42 -5.21 2.30 -6.48
CA VAL A 42 -6.09 1.16 -6.15
C VAL A 42 -7.47 1.66 -5.71
N PHE A 43 -7.55 2.75 -4.94
CA PHE A 43 -8.81 3.40 -4.59
C PHE A 43 -9.59 3.81 -5.84
N LEU A 44 -9.00 4.58 -6.75
CA LEU A 44 -9.66 5.06 -7.95
C LEU A 44 -10.11 3.91 -8.86
N ALA A 45 -9.25 2.91 -9.07
CA ALA A 45 -9.59 1.74 -9.87
C ALA A 45 -10.84 1.04 -9.31
N ASN A 46 -10.88 0.80 -8.00
CA ASN A 46 -12.02 0.16 -7.35
C ASN A 46 -13.29 1.03 -7.35
N MET A 47 -13.17 2.35 -7.15
CA MET A 47 -14.34 3.25 -7.20
C MET A 47 -14.93 3.35 -8.60
N ILE A 48 -14.07 3.43 -9.63
CA ILE A 48 -14.51 3.44 -11.03
C ILE A 48 -15.19 2.11 -11.36
N SER A 49 -14.59 0.98 -10.99
CA SER A 49 -15.19 -0.33 -11.20
C SER A 49 -16.53 -0.45 -10.49
N ALA A 50 -16.64 -0.05 -9.22
CA ALA A 50 -17.90 -0.08 -8.48
C ALA A 50 -19.03 0.66 -9.22
N VAL A 51 -18.76 1.89 -9.68
CA VAL A 51 -19.72 2.69 -10.46
C VAL A 51 -20.10 2.01 -11.79
N GLN A 52 -19.14 1.39 -12.47
CA GLN A 52 -19.37 0.72 -13.75
C GLN A 52 -20.18 -0.57 -13.61
N THR A 53 -20.06 -1.29 -12.48
CA THR A 53 -20.83 -2.52 -12.23
C THR A 53 -22.32 -2.25 -12.04
N GLY A 54 -22.70 -1.03 -11.63
CA GLY A 54 -24.08 -0.51 -11.73
C GLY A 54 -25.18 -1.27 -10.98
N GLY A 55 -24.85 -2.14 -10.02
CA GLY A 55 -25.83 -2.98 -9.33
C GLY A 55 -25.46 -3.28 -7.88
N THR A 56 -26.47 -3.35 -7.01
CA THR A 56 -26.37 -3.42 -5.53
C THR A 56 -25.97 -4.80 -4.97
N GLY A 57 -24.93 -5.43 -5.52
CA GLY A 57 -24.51 -6.80 -5.18
C GLY A 57 -23.27 -6.88 -4.29
N GLU A 58 -22.94 -8.09 -3.83
CA GLU A 58 -21.74 -8.38 -3.03
C GLU A 58 -20.44 -7.91 -3.69
N ALA A 59 -20.36 -8.00 -5.02
CA ALA A 59 -19.20 -7.55 -5.79
C ALA A 59 -18.96 -6.03 -5.67
N GLU A 60 -20.02 -5.21 -5.69
CA GLU A 60 -19.91 -3.76 -5.51
C GLU A 60 -19.42 -3.43 -4.11
N MET A 61 -19.95 -4.11 -3.09
CA MET A 61 -19.53 -3.95 -1.70
C MET A 61 -18.06 -4.29 -1.48
N ILE A 62 -17.56 -5.35 -2.14
CA ILE A 62 -16.14 -5.74 -2.10
C ILE A 62 -15.27 -4.66 -2.76
N MET A 63 -15.68 -4.14 -3.91
CA MET A 63 -14.94 -3.06 -4.60
C MET A 63 -14.91 -1.79 -3.75
N ILE A 64 -16.06 -1.37 -3.20
CA ILE A 64 -16.13 -0.19 -2.32
C ILE A 64 -15.24 -0.36 -1.09
N SER A 65 -15.36 -1.50 -0.41
CA SER A 65 -14.57 -1.78 0.79
C SER A 65 -13.06 -1.82 0.50
N THR A 66 -12.68 -2.47 -0.60
CA THR A 66 -11.29 -2.53 -1.07
C THR A 66 -10.78 -1.13 -1.38
N GLY A 67 -11.53 -0.34 -2.16
CA GLY A 67 -11.17 1.03 -2.47
C GLY A 67 -10.96 1.85 -1.20
N LEU A 68 -11.91 1.83 -0.25
CA LEU A 68 -11.82 2.56 1.00
C LEU A 68 -10.60 2.16 1.84
N LEU A 69 -10.23 0.87 1.89
CA LEU A 69 -9.01 0.41 2.56
C LEU A 69 -7.74 1.02 1.94
N TYR A 70 -7.66 1.08 0.62
CA TYR A 70 -6.51 1.71 -0.06
C TYR A 70 -6.54 3.24 -0.01
N GLY A 71 -7.73 3.84 0.07
CA GLY A 71 -7.91 5.25 0.37
C GLY A 71 -7.38 5.61 1.77
N LEU A 72 -7.65 4.76 2.78
CA LEU A 72 -7.07 4.90 4.11
C LEU A 72 -5.54 4.80 4.07
N GLN A 73 -4.97 3.84 3.33
CA GLN A 73 -3.52 3.80 3.11
C GLN A 73 -3.00 5.12 2.54
N ALA A 74 -3.67 5.69 1.53
CA ALA A 74 -3.25 6.96 0.95
C ALA A 74 -3.25 8.07 2.02
N VAL A 75 -4.31 8.22 2.79
CA VAL A 75 -4.37 9.23 3.87
C VAL A 75 -3.25 9.03 4.90
N LEU A 76 -3.02 7.79 5.35
CA LEU A 76 -1.98 7.47 6.33
C LEU A 76 -0.56 7.72 5.80
N MET A 77 -0.36 7.60 4.49
CA MET A 77 0.92 7.75 3.83
C MET A 77 1.09 9.10 3.15
N TYR A 78 0.18 10.05 3.40
CA TYR A 78 0.24 11.38 2.82
C TYR A 78 1.64 11.98 3.05
N PRO A 79 2.34 12.38 1.98
CA PRO A 79 3.72 12.81 2.07
C PRO A 79 3.79 14.20 2.68
N PHE A 80 4.05 14.28 3.98
CA PHE A 80 4.37 15.55 4.64
C PHE A 80 5.75 16.03 4.17
N VAL A 81 5.78 17.13 3.43
CA VAL A 81 7.01 17.77 2.91
C VAL A 81 7.55 18.82 3.89
N THR A 82 6.69 19.41 4.71
CA THR A 82 7.01 20.62 5.49
C THR A 82 7.45 20.38 6.93
N HIS A 83 7.24 19.17 7.47
CA HIS A 83 7.62 18.85 8.85
C HIS A 83 8.40 17.53 8.89
N PRO A 84 9.74 17.57 9.10
CA PRO A 84 10.49 16.35 9.36
C PRO A 84 9.97 15.67 10.62
N PHE A 85 9.95 14.34 10.60
CA PHE A 85 9.42 13.55 11.68
C PHE A 85 10.35 13.64 12.91
N ASP A 86 9.82 14.15 14.02
CA ASP A 86 10.56 14.28 15.28
C ASP A 86 10.62 12.94 16.03
N ASN A 87 11.80 12.35 16.04
CA ASN A 87 12.08 11.06 16.66
C ASN A 87 12.23 11.10 18.18
N SER A 88 12.38 12.30 18.74
CA SER A 88 12.42 12.49 20.19
C SER A 88 11.01 12.39 20.80
N ASN A 89 9.97 12.60 20.00
CA ASN A 89 8.58 12.47 20.43
C ASN A 89 8.12 11.00 20.39
N LYS A 90 8.04 10.39 21.58
CA LYS A 90 7.57 9.01 21.75
C LYS A 90 6.19 8.76 21.13
N ALA A 91 5.28 9.74 21.17
CA ALA A 91 3.95 9.59 20.60
C ALA A 91 4.00 9.49 19.07
N ALA A 92 4.80 10.34 18.42
CA ALA A 92 5.03 10.29 16.98
C ALA A 92 5.69 8.96 16.57
N TYR A 93 6.68 8.51 17.33
CA TYR A 93 7.33 7.20 17.15
C TYR A 93 6.34 6.02 17.20
N PHE A 94 5.47 5.97 18.21
CA PHE A 94 4.44 4.92 18.29
C PHE A 94 3.39 5.03 17.18
N ALA A 95 3.01 6.24 16.77
CA ALA A 95 2.09 6.45 15.65
C ALA A 95 2.66 5.86 14.34
N GLN A 96 3.94 6.09 14.07
CA GLN A 96 4.61 5.53 12.88
C GLN A 96 4.64 3.99 12.88
N LYS A 97 4.81 3.36 14.06
CA LYS A 97 4.70 1.89 14.17
C LYS A 97 3.31 1.40 13.82
N ARG A 98 2.27 2.05 14.33
CA ARG A 98 0.87 1.69 14.04
C ARG A 98 0.56 1.85 12.56
N ILE A 99 1.02 2.93 11.95
CA ILE A 99 0.89 3.15 10.50
C ILE A 99 1.57 2.02 9.73
N ALA A 100 2.81 1.67 10.06
CA ALA A 100 3.53 0.57 9.39
C ALA A 100 2.77 -0.76 9.46
N ILE A 101 2.18 -1.07 10.63
CA ILE A 101 1.33 -2.27 10.81
C ILE A 101 0.06 -2.17 9.93
N CYS A 102 -0.64 -1.03 9.93
CA CYS A 102 -1.83 -0.84 9.10
C CYS A 102 -1.52 -1.04 7.62
N ILE A 103 -0.44 -0.45 7.11
CA ILE A 103 -0.03 -0.59 5.70
C ILE A 103 0.35 -2.04 5.37
N THR A 104 1.02 -2.72 6.29
CA THR A 104 1.34 -4.15 6.16
C THR A 104 0.06 -4.97 6.03
N SER A 105 -0.92 -4.74 6.91
CA SER A 105 -2.19 -5.46 6.89
C SER A 105 -3.00 -5.19 5.62
N ILE A 106 -3.12 -3.92 5.20
CA ILE A 106 -3.86 -3.55 3.98
C ILE A 106 -3.28 -4.27 2.76
N ASN A 107 -1.95 -4.26 2.60
CA ASN A 107 -1.29 -4.89 1.46
C ASN A 107 -1.13 -6.40 1.61
N GLY A 108 -1.23 -6.95 2.82
CA GLY A 108 -1.09 -8.38 3.08
C GLY A 108 -2.30 -9.22 2.67
N VAL A 109 -3.49 -8.62 2.59
CA VAL A 109 -4.73 -9.36 2.28
C VAL A 109 -4.70 -9.95 0.87
N ILE A 110 -4.40 -9.14 -0.15
CA ILE A 110 -4.40 -9.58 -1.56
C ILE A 110 -3.45 -10.76 -1.84
N PRO A 111 -2.16 -10.73 -1.45
CA PRO A 111 -1.26 -11.86 -1.67
C PRO A 111 -1.69 -13.11 -0.88
N VAL A 112 -2.26 -12.96 0.32
CA VAL A 112 -2.80 -14.10 1.08
C VAL A 112 -3.96 -14.76 0.34
N LEU A 113 -4.93 -13.97 -0.14
CA LEU A 113 -6.04 -14.51 -0.93
C LEU A 113 -5.56 -15.20 -2.21
N HIS A 114 -4.58 -14.60 -2.91
CA HIS A 114 -3.97 -15.22 -4.08
C HIS A 114 -3.30 -16.57 -3.76
N LEU A 115 -2.52 -16.64 -2.67
CA LEU A 115 -1.86 -17.88 -2.23
C LEU A 115 -2.85 -18.96 -1.78
N LEU A 116 -4.04 -18.58 -1.31
CA LEU A 116 -5.12 -19.50 -0.98
C LEU A 116 -5.91 -19.98 -2.22
N GLY A 117 -5.54 -19.53 -3.42
CA GLY A 117 -6.14 -19.99 -4.68
C GLY A 117 -7.43 -19.28 -5.06
N PHE A 118 -7.76 -18.13 -4.46
CA PHE A 118 -8.88 -17.32 -4.90
C PHE A 118 -8.58 -16.66 -6.26
N ASP A 119 -9.53 -16.75 -7.20
CA ASP A 119 -9.46 -15.98 -8.44
C ASP A 119 -9.78 -14.51 -8.13
N LEU A 120 -8.78 -13.65 -8.30
CA LEU A 120 -8.87 -12.23 -8.03
C LEU A 120 -9.23 -11.39 -9.25
N GLY A 121 -9.33 -12.00 -10.45
CA GLY A 121 -9.63 -11.28 -11.69
C GLY A 121 -8.59 -10.21 -12.07
N ILE A 122 -7.37 -10.32 -11.55
CA ILE A 122 -6.26 -9.38 -11.80
C ILE A 122 -5.01 -10.14 -12.27
N PRO A 123 -4.11 -9.51 -13.04
CA PRO A 123 -2.83 -10.12 -13.41
C PRO A 123 -2.04 -10.60 -12.18
N ASP A 124 -1.45 -11.80 -12.27
CA ASP A 124 -0.69 -12.45 -11.17
C ASP A 124 0.46 -11.60 -10.61
N ILE A 125 0.96 -10.65 -11.39
CA ILE A 125 2.01 -9.73 -10.95
C ILE A 125 1.52 -8.71 -9.90
N LEU A 126 0.22 -8.37 -9.89
CA LEU A 126 -0.33 -7.38 -8.95
C LEU A 126 -0.35 -7.90 -7.50
N PRO A 127 -0.82 -9.13 -7.20
CA PRO A 127 -0.64 -9.73 -5.88
C PRO A 127 0.81 -9.73 -5.39
N ILE A 128 1.77 -9.94 -6.30
CA ILE A 128 3.20 -9.90 -5.97
C ILE A 128 3.62 -8.49 -5.53
N TYR A 129 3.17 -7.42 -6.19
CA TYR A 129 3.46 -6.04 -5.77
C TYR A 129 2.92 -5.72 -4.37
N HIS A 130 1.69 -6.14 -4.08
CA HIS A 130 1.12 -6.04 -2.74
C HIS A 130 1.95 -6.82 -1.71
N GLY A 131 2.40 -8.03 -2.05
CA GLY A 131 3.30 -8.84 -1.23
C GLY A 131 4.63 -8.14 -0.93
N VAL A 132 5.27 -7.53 -1.94
CA VAL A 132 6.51 -6.76 -1.76
C VAL A 132 6.27 -5.60 -0.79
N ILE A 133 5.20 -4.83 -0.98
CA ILE A 133 4.86 -3.72 -0.09
C ILE A 133 4.61 -4.20 1.35
N ALA A 134 3.85 -5.29 1.51
CA ALA A 134 3.59 -5.88 2.82
C ALA A 134 4.90 -6.30 3.51
N LEU A 135 5.83 -6.94 2.78
CA LEU A 135 7.14 -7.32 3.31
C LEU A 135 7.99 -6.12 3.72
N LEU A 136 7.95 -5.01 2.97
CA LEU A 136 8.62 -3.76 3.39
C LEU A 136 8.03 -3.26 4.73
N GLY A 137 6.70 -3.30 4.88
CA GLY A 137 6.01 -2.96 6.11
C GLY A 137 6.39 -3.86 7.30
N VAL A 138 6.47 -5.18 7.08
CA VAL A 138 6.97 -6.15 8.08
C VAL A 138 8.41 -5.83 8.46
N GLY A 139 9.28 -5.62 7.48
CA GLY A 139 10.69 -5.31 7.71
C GLY A 139 10.88 -4.05 8.56
N MET A 140 10.13 -2.99 8.28
CA MET A 140 10.11 -1.78 9.11
C MET A 140 9.61 -2.08 10.52
N THR A 141 8.48 -2.80 10.64
CA THR A 141 7.88 -3.18 11.91
C THR A 141 8.84 -3.98 12.78
N VAL A 142 9.52 -4.98 12.22
CA VAL A 142 10.53 -5.78 12.93
C VAL A 142 11.71 -4.93 13.40
N LYS A 143 12.24 -4.05 12.55
CA LYS A 143 13.33 -3.14 12.95
C LYS A 143 12.89 -2.20 14.08
N PHE A 144 11.63 -1.75 14.07
CA PHE A 144 11.06 -0.94 15.15
C PHE A 144 10.87 -1.71 16.46
N PHE A 145 10.51 -2.99 16.42
CA PHE A 145 10.42 -3.85 17.61
C PHE A 145 11.80 -4.17 18.19
N ARG A 146 12.83 -4.28 17.34
CA ARG A 146 14.22 -4.50 17.75
C ARG A 146 14.95 -3.24 18.23
N GLY A 147 14.31 -2.07 18.23
CA GLY A 147 14.93 -0.80 18.60
C GLY A 147 16.06 -0.35 17.65
N SER A 148 16.21 -0.99 16.49
CA SER A 148 17.36 -0.80 15.59
C SER A 148 17.16 0.34 14.58
N VAL A 149 15.99 0.96 14.54
CA VAL A 149 15.74 2.15 13.72
C VAL A 149 16.01 3.39 14.55
N VAL A 150 17.20 3.97 14.36
CA VAL A 150 17.44 5.38 14.68
C VAL A 150 16.93 6.16 13.48
N VAL A 151 15.64 6.50 13.51
CA VAL A 151 15.14 7.50 12.56
C VAL A 151 15.84 8.80 12.98
N LYS A 152 16.64 9.39 12.10
CA LYS A 152 17.23 10.72 12.27
C LYS A 152 16.40 11.68 11.45
#